data_AF-A0A2V3JMW6-F1
#
_entry.id   AF-A0A2V3JMW6-F1
#
_cell.length_a   1.000
_cell.length_b   1.000
_cell.length_c   1.000
_cell.angle_alpha   90.00
_cell.angle_beta   90.00
_cell.angle_gamma   90.00
#
_symmetry.space_group_name_H-M   'P 1'
#
loop_
_entity.id
_entity.type
_entity.pdbx_description
1 polymer ?
#
loop_
_entity_poly.entity_id
_entity_poly.type
_entity_poly.pdbx_seq_one_letter_code
_entity_poly.pdbx_strand_id
1 'polypeptide(L)'
;MLKLGSGRVWFNEDGADCYDGLRAIDSSISAEAGGRFSCAVNGSIPPIKHNWRAFSDGQTGGASSFEPELANGMHSITLIVTDASGRTATDTVEAKIT
;
A
#
# COMPACT_ATOMS: atom_id res chain seq x y z
N MET A 1 -7.47 12.44 34.70
CA MET A 1 -7.04 13.82 34.37
C MET A 1 -5.86 13.70 33.40
N LEU A 2 -6.10 13.87 32.10
CA LEU A 2 -5.07 13.73 31.07
C LEU A 2 -4.43 15.09 30.81
N LYS A 3 -3.13 15.22 31.07
CA LYS A 3 -2.33 16.42 30.77
C LYS A 3 -1.84 16.30 29.32
N LEU A 4 -2.31 17.17 28.44
CA LEU A 4 -1.72 17.34 27.11
C LEU A 4 -0.64 18.43 27.21
N GLY A 5 0.58 18.11 26.75
CA GLY A 5 1.71 19.03 26.75
C GLY A 5 1.46 20.28 25.91
N SER A 6 2.24 21.35 26.13
CA SER A 6 2.10 22.61 25.43
C SER A 6 2.51 22.50 23.96
N GLY A 7 1.52 22.30 23.08
CA GLY A 7 1.64 22.41 21.63
C GLY A 7 0.40 23.06 21.05
N ARG A 8 0.54 23.87 19.99
CA ARG A 8 -0.60 24.41 19.24
C ARG A 8 -0.94 23.45 18.11
N VAL A 9 -2.13 22.87 18.14
CA VAL A 9 -2.73 22.12 17.03
C VAL A 9 -3.71 23.05 16.33
N TRP A 10 -3.62 23.14 15.00
CA TRP A 10 -4.62 23.79 14.17
C TRP A 10 -5.61 22.71 13.73
N PHE A 11 -6.85 22.81 14.17
CA PHE A 11 -7.96 22.01 13.63
C PHE A 11 -8.60 22.81 12.50
N ASN A 12 -8.89 22.18 11.37
CA ASN A 12 -9.85 22.75 10.41
C ASN A 12 -11.28 22.62 10.97
N GLU A 13 -12.25 23.29 10.35
CA GLU A 13 -13.67 23.31 10.78
C GLU A 13 -14.33 21.92 10.84
N ASP A 14 -13.73 20.93 10.16
CA ASP A 14 -14.22 19.55 10.11
C ASP A 14 -13.63 18.64 11.20
N GLY A 15 -12.79 19.17 12.10
CA GLY A 15 -12.20 18.38 13.20
C GLY A 15 -11.21 17.30 12.76
N ALA A 16 -10.78 17.31 11.49
CA ALA A 16 -9.65 16.53 11.03
C ALA A 16 -8.37 17.32 11.34
N ASP A 17 -7.59 16.84 12.30
CA ASP A 17 -6.27 17.40 12.51
C ASP A 17 -5.40 17.15 11.26
N CYS A 18 -4.59 18.14 10.89
CA CYS A 18 -3.67 18.04 9.76
C CYS A 18 -2.61 16.91 9.91
N TYR A 19 -2.60 16.21 11.04
CA TYR A 19 -1.70 15.11 11.37
C TYR A 19 -2.27 13.72 11.08
N ASP A 20 -3.59 13.51 11.23
CA ASP A 20 -4.22 12.23 10.88
C ASP A 20 -4.50 12.14 9.37
N GLY A 21 -4.80 13.28 8.73
CA GLY A 21 -5.01 13.35 7.27
C GLY A 21 -3.75 13.26 6.41
N LEU A 22 -2.53 13.37 6.97
CA LEU A 22 -1.28 13.48 6.20
C LEU A 22 -0.32 12.30 6.37
N ARG A 23 -0.63 11.34 7.25
CA ARG A 23 0.12 10.09 7.39
C ARG A 23 -0.64 8.95 6.73
N ALA A 24 -1.07 9.13 5.49
CA ALA A 24 -1.46 7.98 4.67
C ALA A 24 -0.21 7.15 4.36
N ILE A 25 -0.36 5.82 4.27
CA ILE A 25 0.67 5.00 3.64
C ILE A 25 0.59 5.31 2.15
N ASP A 26 1.68 5.79 1.57
CA ASP A 26 1.80 6.03 0.14
C ASP A 26 2.51 4.83 -0.47
N SER A 27 1.76 4.00 -1.19
CA SER A 27 2.27 2.79 -1.85
C SER A 27 2.10 2.91 -3.35
N SER A 28 3.12 2.50 -4.09
CA SER A 28 3.09 2.47 -5.55
C SER A 28 3.62 1.14 -6.10
N ILE A 29 2.96 0.58 -7.11
CA ILE A 29 3.38 -0.62 -7.83
C ILE A 29 4.16 -0.24 -9.11
N SER A 30 5.31 -0.88 -9.29
CA SER A 30 6.05 -0.88 -10.55
C SER A 30 5.91 -2.25 -11.21
N ALA A 31 5.44 -2.26 -12.46
CA ALA A 31 5.32 -3.46 -13.28
C ALA A 31 6.45 -3.53 -14.32
N GLU A 32 7.20 -4.63 -14.30
CA GLU A 32 8.27 -4.92 -15.25
C GLU A 32 7.78 -5.87 -16.35
N ALA A 33 8.44 -5.82 -17.52
CA ALA A 33 8.16 -6.76 -18.61
C ALA A 33 8.39 -8.21 -18.13
N GLY A 34 7.44 -9.10 -18.43
CA GLY A 34 7.51 -10.51 -18.01
C GLY A 34 6.78 -10.84 -16.70
N GLY A 35 5.94 -9.93 -16.17
CA GLY A 35 5.06 -10.25 -15.03
C GLY A 35 5.73 -10.14 -13.66
N ARG A 36 6.74 -9.29 -13.54
CA ARG A 36 7.47 -9.03 -12.30
C ARG A 36 7.04 -7.70 -11.72
N PHE A 37 6.65 -7.69 -10.46
CA PHE A 37 6.11 -6.53 -9.76
C PHE A 37 6.96 -6.19 -8.55
N SER A 38 7.16 -4.91 -8.31
CA SER A 38 7.79 -4.39 -7.09
C SER A 38 6.99 -3.23 -6.54
N CYS A 39 7.20 -2.90 -5.28
CA CYS A 39 6.55 -1.74 -4.66
C CYS A 39 7.51 -0.83 -3.93
N ALA A 40 7.15 0.46 -3.90
CA ALA A 40 7.67 1.41 -2.94
C ALA A 40 6.60 1.71 -1.88
N VAL A 41 7.03 1.89 -0.63
CA VAL A 41 6.14 2.19 0.50
C VAL A 41 6.74 3.33 1.30
N ASN A 42 6.00 4.44 1.41
CA ASN A 42 6.38 5.62 2.17
C ASN A 42 5.35 5.91 3.27
N GLY A 43 5.77 6.61 4.33
CA GLY A 43 4.87 7.03 5.43
C GLY A 43 4.41 5.89 6.36
N SER A 44 4.88 4.66 6.18
CA SER A 44 4.58 3.48 7.00
C SER A 44 5.46 3.36 8.25
N ILE A 45 4.97 2.66 9.28
CA ILE A 45 5.72 2.31 10.49
C ILE A 45 6.09 0.81 10.44
N PRO A 46 7.39 0.43 10.46
CA PRO A 46 7.80 -0.98 10.49
C PRO A 46 7.37 -1.72 11.77
N PRO A 47 7.16 -3.05 11.71
CA PRO A 47 7.25 -3.91 10.53
C PRO A 47 6.12 -3.68 9.51
N ILE A 48 6.46 -3.85 8.23
CA ILE A 48 5.53 -3.71 7.10
C ILE A 48 5.15 -5.10 6.60
N LYS A 49 3.85 -5.33 6.40
CA LYS A 49 3.30 -6.52 5.75
C LYS A 49 2.85 -6.15 4.34
N HIS A 50 3.25 -6.98 3.37
CA HIS A 50 2.81 -6.87 1.99
C HIS A 50 1.86 -8.03 1.70
N ASN A 51 0.82 -7.77 0.92
CA ASN A 51 -0.13 -8.77 0.49
C ASN A 51 -0.51 -8.49 -0.96
N TRP A 52 0.18 -9.18 -1.87
CA TRP A 52 -0.09 -9.14 -3.31
C TRP A 52 -1.20 -10.10 -3.69
N ARG A 53 -2.00 -9.74 -4.69
CA ARG A 53 -3.05 -10.58 -5.28
C ARG A 53 -3.11 -10.39 -6.79
N ALA A 54 -3.05 -11.48 -7.53
CA ALA A 54 -3.41 -11.52 -8.95
C ALA A 54 -4.81 -12.17 -9.08
N PHE A 55 -5.84 -11.36 -9.32
CA PHE A 55 -7.24 -11.80 -9.19
C PHE A 55 -7.66 -12.89 -10.19
N SER A 56 -7.16 -12.82 -11.41
CA SER A 56 -7.45 -13.79 -12.47
C SER A 56 -6.89 -15.18 -12.18
N ASP A 57 -5.81 -15.25 -11.38
CA ASP A 57 -4.99 -16.45 -11.24
C ASP A 57 -4.91 -16.95 -9.79
N GLY A 58 -5.50 -16.22 -8.83
CA GLY A 58 -5.56 -16.60 -7.42
C GLY A 58 -4.22 -16.59 -6.67
N GLN A 59 -3.16 -16.08 -7.30
CA GLN A 59 -1.81 -16.06 -6.72
C GLN A 59 -1.64 -14.92 -5.72
N THR A 60 -0.84 -15.19 -4.68
CA THR A 60 -0.56 -14.23 -3.60
C THR A 60 0.92 -14.14 -3.25
N GLY A 61 1.37 -12.98 -2.77
CA GLY A 61 2.76 -12.74 -2.36
C GLY A 61 2.86 -11.92 -1.07
N GLY A 62 3.91 -12.15 -0.29
CA GLY A 62 4.12 -11.51 1.02
C GLY A 62 5.31 -10.55 1.13
N ALA A 63 6.08 -10.40 0.05
CA ALA A 63 7.32 -9.63 0.02
C ALA A 63 7.12 -8.27 -0.67
N SER A 64 8.15 -7.43 -0.69
CA SER A 64 8.16 -6.16 -1.44
C SER A 64 8.22 -6.35 -2.97
N SER A 65 8.41 -7.58 -3.43
CA SER A 65 8.33 -7.99 -4.83
C SER A 65 7.39 -9.19 -5.00
N PHE A 66 6.84 -9.32 -6.19
CA PHE A 66 5.87 -10.36 -6.54
C PHE A 66 6.06 -10.78 -8.00
N GLU A 67 6.26 -12.07 -8.23
CA GLU A 67 6.51 -12.67 -9.55
C GLU A 67 5.54 -13.86 -9.76
N PRO A 68 4.25 -13.59 -10.01
CA PRO A 68 3.27 -14.65 -10.27
C PRO A 68 3.43 -15.25 -11.67
N GLU A 69 3.04 -16.52 -11.82
CA GLU A 69 2.93 -17.17 -13.13
C GLU A 69 1.60 -16.77 -13.80
N LEU A 70 1.62 -15.79 -14.70
CA LEU A 70 0.42 -15.29 -15.37
C LEU A 70 0.37 -15.79 -16.83
N ALA A 71 -0.82 -16.10 -17.32
CA ALA A 71 -1.02 -16.38 -18.73
C ALA A 71 -0.83 -15.13 -19.59
N ASN A 72 -0.71 -15.28 -20.91
CA ASN A 72 -0.72 -14.14 -21.81
C ASN A 72 -2.11 -13.47 -21.79
N GLY A 73 -2.15 -12.17 -21.51
CA GLY A 73 -3.41 -11.48 -21.29
C GLY A 73 -3.27 -10.18 -20.50
N MET A 74 -4.40 -9.57 -20.18
CA MET A 74 -4.48 -8.44 -19.25
C MET A 74 -4.78 -8.98 -17.85
N HIS A 75 -3.98 -8.59 -16.87
CA HIS A 75 -4.11 -9.00 -15.48
C HIS A 75 -4.20 -7.78 -14.56
N SER A 76 -5.11 -7.85 -13.59
CA SER A 76 -5.22 -6.85 -12.51
C SER A 76 -4.45 -7.34 -11.30
N ILE A 77 -3.42 -6.58 -10.91
CA ILE A 77 -2.54 -6.88 -9.79
C ILE A 77 -2.78 -5.87 -8.67
N THR A 78 -3.07 -6.37 -7.48
CA THR A 78 -3.35 -5.53 -6.32
C THR A 78 -2.36 -5.80 -5.20
N LEU A 79 -1.84 -4.73 -4.61
CA LEU A 79 -1.03 -4.76 -3.40
C LEU A 79 -1.81 -4.15 -2.25
N ILE A 80 -1.84 -4.84 -1.12
CA ILE A 80 -2.29 -4.29 0.15
C ILE A 80 -1.08 -4.23 1.08
N VAL A 81 -0.76 -3.04 1.56
CA VAL A 81 0.29 -2.79 2.55
C VAL A 81 -0.36 -2.61 3.91
N THR A 82 0.18 -3.22 4.95
CA THR A 82 -0.24 -2.99 6.34
C THR A 82 0.98 -2.71 7.20
N ASP A 83 0.96 -1.64 7.98
CA ASP A 83 2.08 -1.28 8.86
C ASP A 83 1.86 -1.75 10.32
N ALA A 84 2.82 -1.47 11.20
CA ALA A 84 2.76 -1.88 12.60
C ALA A 84 1.62 -1.24 13.40
N SER A 85 1.16 -0.06 12.98
CA SER A 85 0.01 0.62 13.58
C SER A 85 -1.33 0.08 13.07
N GLY A 86 -1.31 -0.85 12.11
CA GLY A 86 -2.50 -1.41 11.47
C GLY A 86 -3.06 -0.52 10.36
N ARG A 87 -2.36 0.55 9.97
CA ARG A 87 -2.77 1.38 8.81
C ARG A 87 -2.59 0.58 7.54
N THR A 88 -3.50 0.78 6.58
CA THR A 88 -3.49 0.07 5.30
C THR A 88 -3.50 1.02 4.11
N ALA A 89 -2.76 0.65 3.06
CA ALA A 89 -2.91 1.23 1.72
C ALA A 89 -3.14 0.11 0.71
N THR A 90 -3.91 0.42 -0.34
CA THR A 90 -4.17 -0.50 -1.44
C THR A 90 -3.79 0.20 -2.74
N ASP A 91 -3.01 -0.48 -3.57
CA ASP A 91 -2.68 -0.03 -4.92
C ASP A 91 -3.03 -1.13 -5.92
N THR A 92 -3.40 -0.75 -7.15
CA THR A 92 -3.77 -1.67 -8.22
C THR A 92 -3.23 -1.20 -9.56
N VAL A 93 -2.64 -2.14 -10.31
CA VAL A 93 -2.13 -1.89 -11.65
C VAL A 93 -2.69 -2.91 -12.63
N GLU A 94 -2.98 -2.47 -13.85
CA GLU A 94 -3.24 -3.36 -14.98
C GLU A 94 -1.93 -3.67 -15.71
N ALA A 95 -1.62 -4.95 -15.87
CA ALA A 95 -0.42 -5.42 -16.54
C ALA A 95 -0.79 -6.30 -17.74
N LYS A 96 -0.18 -6.02 -18.88
CA LYS A 96 -0.27 -6.85 -20.07
C LYS A 96 0.90 -7.84 -20.12
N ILE A 97 0.59 -9.12 -20.15
CA ILE A 97 1.55 -10.22 -20.30
C ILE A 97 1.47 -10.73 -21.75
N THR A 98 2.62 -10.91 -22.39
CA THR A 98 2.77 -11.28 -23.81
C THR A 98 3.79 -12.37 -24.01
#